data_AF-A0AA37XHT7-F1
#
_entry.id   AF-A0AA37XHT7-F1
#
_cell.length_a   1.000
_cell.length_b   1.000
_cell.length_c   1.000
_cell.angle_alpha   90.00
_cell.angle_beta   90.00
_cell.angle_gamma   90.00
#
_symmetry.space_group_name_H-M   'P 1'
#
loop_
_entity.id
_entity.type
_entity.pdbx_description
1 polymer ?
#
loop_
_entity_poly.entity_id
_entity_poly.type
_entity_poly.pdbx_seq_one_letter_code
_entity_poly.pdbx_strand_id
1 'polypeptide(L)'
;MAVADGLAVAGLLLLSYPLHPPGRPENLRTDHLGAITAPTLAVTGERDPFGTPTEMREHLAAITGPTEIVLVPGNHSPALGPVLAAVRAWVGASAQWPRLPAGESKVAR
;
A
#
# COMPACT_ATOMS: atom_id res chain seq x y z
N MET A 1 12.89 1.12 -0.96
CA MET A 1 11.70 0.25 -0.73
C MET A 1 11.58 -0.65 -1.95
N ALA A 2 11.55 -1.99 -1.82
CA ALA A 2 11.79 -2.90 -2.95
C ALA A 2 11.05 -2.53 -4.27
N VAL A 3 9.75 -2.23 -4.22
CA VAL A 3 8.96 -1.81 -5.40
C VAL A 3 9.42 -0.45 -5.96
N ALA A 4 9.62 0.55 -5.09
CA ALA A 4 10.18 1.84 -5.47
C ALA A 4 11.62 1.74 -6.02
N ASP A 5 12.36 0.71 -5.60
CA ASP A 5 13.72 0.41 -6.07
C ASP A 5 13.71 -0.44 -7.36
N GLY A 6 12.55 -0.66 -7.97
CA GLY A 6 12.41 -1.31 -9.29
C GLY A 6 12.01 -2.78 -9.27
N LEU A 7 11.68 -3.37 -8.11
CA LEU A 7 11.13 -4.72 -8.06
C LEU A 7 9.79 -4.77 -8.80
N ALA A 8 9.73 -5.54 -9.88
CA ALA A 8 8.50 -5.75 -10.64
C ALA A 8 7.51 -6.58 -9.81
N VAL A 9 6.32 -6.02 -9.56
CA VAL A 9 5.21 -6.67 -8.87
C VAL A 9 3.90 -6.47 -9.63
N ALA A 10 3.00 -7.44 -9.56
CA ALA A 10 1.68 -7.31 -10.20
C ALA A 10 0.85 -6.23 -9.49
N GLY A 11 1.05 -6.09 -8.17
CA GLY A 11 0.67 -4.90 -7.42
C GLY A 11 1.16 -4.93 -5.98
N LEU A 12 0.79 -3.89 -5.24
CA LEU A 12 1.30 -3.56 -3.92
C LEU A 12 0.14 -3.42 -2.91
N LEU A 13 0.27 -4.08 -1.76
CA LEU A 13 -0.64 -3.92 -0.63
C LEU A 13 0.04 -3.11 0.47
N LEU A 14 -0.60 -2.03 0.91
CA LEU A 14 -0.21 -1.20 2.04
C LEU A 14 -1.21 -1.43 3.18
N LEU A 15 -0.91 -2.36 4.08
CA LEU A 15 -1.80 -2.71 5.21
C LEU A 15 -1.38 -1.94 6.45
N SER A 16 -2.27 -1.08 6.97
CA SER A 16 -1.97 -0.16 8.07
C SER A 16 -0.59 0.49 7.91
N TYR A 17 -0.28 1.01 6.72
CA TYR A 17 1.05 1.51 6.42
C TYR A 17 1.32 2.78 7.25
N PRO A 18 2.36 2.78 8.10
CA PRO A 18 2.68 3.95 8.90
C PRO A 18 3.39 4.98 8.01
N LEU A 19 2.70 6.10 7.74
CA LEU A 19 3.29 7.26 7.07
C LEU A 19 4.37 7.90 7.94
N HIS A 20 4.27 7.78 9.27
CA HIS A 20 5.27 8.26 10.20
C HIS A 20 5.37 7.33 11.43
N PRO A 21 6.49 7.37 12.18
CA PRO A 21 6.61 6.64 13.44
C PRO A 21 5.66 7.17 14.54
N PRO A 22 5.36 6.36 15.58
CA PRO A 22 4.62 6.82 16.75
C PRO A 22 5.30 8.02 17.43
N GLY A 23 4.51 9.05 17.74
CA GLY A 23 4.99 10.26 18.42
C GLY A 23 5.91 11.16 17.58
N ARG A 24 6.02 10.89 16.27
CA ARG A 24 6.89 11.61 15.34
C ARG A 24 6.17 11.93 14.01
N PRO A 25 5.02 12.63 14.02
CA PRO A 25 4.26 12.96 12.82
C PRO A 25 5.05 13.74 11.77
N GLU A 26 6.09 14.47 12.19
CA GLU A 26 7.00 15.20 11.33
C GLU A 26 7.92 14.32 10.47
N ASN A 27 8.14 13.05 10.87
CA ASN A 27 9.07 12.14 10.22
C ASN A 27 8.34 11.27 9.19
N LEU A 28 7.89 11.90 8.10
CA LEU A 28 7.18 11.23 7.01
C LEU A 28 8.08 10.25 6.24
N ARG A 29 7.47 9.15 5.80
CA ARG A 29 8.09 8.08 5.00
C ARG A 29 7.53 8.10 3.58
N THR A 30 7.58 9.25 2.91
CA THR A 30 6.85 9.47 1.66
C THR A 30 7.75 9.64 0.44
N ASP A 31 9.06 9.88 0.63
CA ASP A 31 10.02 10.18 -0.44
C ASP A 31 10.04 9.16 -1.59
N HIS A 32 9.76 7.90 -1.28
CA HIS A 32 9.80 6.81 -2.26
C HIS A 32 8.47 6.58 -2.99
N LEU A 33 7.36 7.19 -2.54
CA LEU A 33 6.03 6.93 -3.09
C LEU A 33 5.94 7.30 -4.57
N GLY A 34 6.60 8.39 -4.98
CA GLY A 34 6.65 8.85 -6.36
C GLY A 34 7.16 7.82 -7.36
N ALA A 35 8.06 6.92 -6.92
CA ALA A 35 8.64 5.88 -7.76
C ALA A 35 7.74 4.64 -7.91
N ILE A 36 6.63 4.55 -7.17
CA ILE A 36 5.72 3.41 -7.24
C ILE A 36 4.78 3.59 -8.44
N THR A 37 4.94 2.73 -9.44
CA THR A 37 4.08 2.68 -10.64
C THR A 37 3.12 1.50 -10.64
N ALA A 38 3.33 0.53 -9.75
CA ALA A 38 2.49 -0.64 -9.64
C ALA A 38 1.09 -0.27 -9.09
N PRO A 39 0.03 -0.98 -9.52
CA PRO A 39 -1.28 -0.85 -8.90
C PRO A 39 -1.20 -1.12 -7.40
N THR A 40 -1.75 -0.19 -6.60
CA THR A 40 -1.58 -0.17 -5.15
C THR A 40 -2.93 -0.11 -4.45
N LEU A 41 -3.13 -0.98 -3.46
CA LEU A 41 -4.24 -0.89 -2.51
C LEU A 41 -3.70 -0.60 -1.12
N ALA A 42 -4.16 0.49 -0.52
CA ALA A 42 -4.00 0.74 0.90
C ALA A 42 -5.26 0.32 1.66
N VAL A 43 -5.08 -0.47 2.72
CA VAL A 43 -6.17 -0.81 3.65
C VAL A 43 -5.75 -0.34 5.03
N THR A 44 -6.48 0.61 5.60
CA THR A 44 -6.11 1.23 6.88
C THR A 44 -7.32 1.41 7.80
N GLY A 45 -7.07 1.43 9.10
CA GLY A 45 -8.09 1.73 10.08
C GLY A 45 -8.57 3.19 9.98
N GLU A 46 -9.87 3.41 10.14
CA GLU A 46 -10.46 4.75 10.17
C GLU A 46 -9.86 5.69 11.25
N ARG A 47 -9.24 5.11 12.28
CA ARG A 47 -8.62 5.81 13.41
C ARG A 47 -7.13 5.45 13.57
N ASP A 48 -6.44 5.08 12.50
CA ASP A 48 -5.00 4.81 12.56
C ASP A 48 -4.23 6.10 12.91
N PRO A 49 -3.51 6.15 14.05
CA PRO A 49 -2.77 7.34 14.46
C PRO A 49 -1.42 7.52 13.74
N PHE A 50 -1.02 6.58 12.87
CA PHE A 50 0.26 6.62 12.14
C PHE A 50 0.09 6.94 10.65
N GLY A 51 -1.15 7.24 10.25
CA GLY A 51 -1.55 7.58 8.90
C GLY A 51 -3.06 7.73 8.86
N THR A 52 -3.55 8.88 9.31
CA THR A 52 -4.98 9.18 9.33
C THR A 52 -5.55 9.11 7.91
N PRO A 53 -6.88 8.91 7.76
CA PRO A 53 -7.51 8.91 6.44
C PRO A 53 -7.23 10.17 5.60
N THR A 54 -6.94 11.30 6.22
CA THR A 54 -6.55 12.53 5.53
C THR A 54 -5.11 12.44 5.04
N GLU A 55 -4.15 12.11 5.91
CA GLU A 55 -2.73 11.96 5.56
C GLU A 55 -2.53 10.87 4.50
N MET A 56 -3.28 9.77 4.57
CA MET A 56 -3.23 8.70 3.58
C MET A 56 -3.66 9.19 2.19
N ARG A 57 -4.75 9.97 2.11
CA ARG A 57 -5.18 10.56 0.84
C ARG A 57 -4.19 11.59 0.32
N GLU A 58 -3.62 12.40 1.19
CA GLU A 58 -2.63 13.41 0.84
C GLU A 58 -1.35 12.79 0.30
N HIS A 59 -0.75 11.86 1.04
CA HIS A 59 0.58 11.36 0.72
C HIS A 59 0.58 10.23 -0.30
N LEU A 60 -0.44 9.35 -0.30
CA LEU A 60 -0.51 8.29 -1.31
C LEU A 60 -0.91 8.82 -2.69
N ALA A 61 -1.39 10.07 -2.81
CA ALA A 61 -1.56 10.73 -4.10
C ALA A 61 -0.23 10.91 -4.86
N ALA A 62 0.92 10.83 -4.17
CA ALA A 62 2.23 10.85 -4.81
C ALA A 62 2.54 9.55 -5.58
N ILE A 63 1.84 8.44 -5.31
CA ILE A 63 2.02 7.19 -6.07
C ILE A 63 1.59 7.41 -7.52
N THR A 64 2.50 7.13 -8.45
CA THR A 64 2.26 7.34 -9.89
C THR A 64 1.35 6.25 -10.48
N GLY A 65 1.34 5.06 -9.88
CA GLY A 65 0.46 3.96 -10.25
C GLY A 65 -1.00 4.13 -9.80
N PRO A 66 -1.94 3.34 -10.37
CA PRO A 66 -3.33 3.32 -9.90
C PRO A 66 -3.38 3.00 -8.40
N THR A 67 -4.02 3.86 -7.62
CA THR A 67 -4.03 3.75 -6.15
C THR A 67 -5.44 3.81 -5.61
N GLU A 68 -5.79 2.83 -4.76
CA GLU A 68 -7.05 2.76 -4.03
C GLU A 68 -6.79 2.79 -2.52
N ILE A 69 -7.65 3.47 -1.76
CA ILE A 69 -7.59 3.50 -0.30
C ILE A 69 -8.93 2.99 0.24
N VAL A 70 -8.89 1.90 1.00
CA VAL A 70 -10.05 1.34 1.70
C VAL A 70 -9.89 1.57 3.19
N LEU A 71 -10.85 2.27 3.78
CA LEU A 71 -10.94 2.46 5.23
C LEU A 71 -11.74 1.31 5.85
N VAL A 72 -11.24 0.77 6.96
CA VAL A 72 -11.90 -0.29 7.70
C VAL A 72 -12.07 0.09 9.18
N PRO A 73 -13.06 -0.49 9.90
CA PRO A 73 -13.20 -0.24 11.33
C PRO A 73 -11.96 -0.67 12.11
N GLY A 74 -11.34 0.27 12.83
CA GLY A 74 -10.16 0.01 13.66
C GLY A 74 -9.17 1.17 13.75
N ASN A 75 -8.06 0.91 14.42
CA ASN A 75 -6.88 1.78 14.47
C ASN A 75 -5.76 1.14 13.60
N HIS A 76 -4.50 1.24 14.03
CA HIS A 76 -3.37 0.60 13.37
C HIS A 76 -3.48 -0.94 13.26
N SER A 77 -4.31 -1.57 14.09
CA SER A 77 -4.61 -3.01 14.03
C SER A 77 -6.11 -3.24 13.82
N PRO A 78 -6.63 -3.02 12.60
CA PRO A 78 -8.04 -3.19 12.32
C PRO A 78 -8.47 -4.66 12.36
N ALA A 79 -9.78 -4.90 12.43
CA ALA A 79 -10.32 -6.25 12.41
C ALA A 79 -9.96 -6.98 11.10
N LEU A 80 -9.51 -8.23 11.22
CA LEU A 80 -9.03 -9.01 10.08
C LEU A 80 -10.10 -9.25 9.01
N GLY A 81 -11.37 -9.44 9.41
CA GLY A 81 -12.48 -9.70 8.48
C GLY A 81 -12.63 -8.64 7.38
N PRO A 82 -12.84 -7.36 7.74
CA PRO A 82 -12.87 -6.24 6.79
C PRO A 82 -11.61 -6.14 5.92
N VAL A 83 -10.41 -6.30 6.50
CA VAL A 83 -9.15 -6.25 5.74
C VAL A 83 -9.12 -7.34 4.66
N LEU A 84 -9.45 -8.58 5.03
CA LEU A 84 -9.49 -9.70 4.10
C LEU A 84 -10.55 -9.52 3.01
N ALA A 85 -11.70 -8.93 3.34
CA ALA A 85 -12.75 -8.63 2.37
C ALA A 85 -12.25 -7.63 1.31
N ALA A 86 -11.61 -6.53 1.73
CA ALA A 86 -11.03 -5.52 0.84
C ALA A 86 -9.96 -6.13 -0.08
N VAL A 87 -9.01 -6.88 0.48
CA VAL A 87 -7.93 -7.52 -0.30
C VAL A 87 -8.50 -8.53 -1.30
N ARG A 88 -9.45 -9.38 -0.89
CA ARG A 88 -10.08 -10.36 -1.81
C ARG A 88 -10.83 -9.69 -2.96
N ALA A 89 -11.58 -8.63 -2.67
CA ALA A 89 -12.31 -7.89 -3.69
C ALA A 89 -11.35 -7.29 -4.73
N TRP A 90 -10.27 -6.65 -4.25
CA TRP A 90 -9.29 -6.02 -5.11
C TRP A 90 -8.51 -7.02 -5.97
N VAL A 91 -8.03 -8.12 -5.36
CA VAL A 91 -7.37 -9.21 -6.11
C VAL A 91 -8.34 -9.85 -7.10
N GLY A 92 -9.60 -10.05 -6.74
CA GLY A 92 -10.63 -10.59 -7.63
C GLY A 92 -10.94 -9.69 -8.84
N ALA A 93 -10.82 -8.37 -8.67
CA ALA A 93 -10.96 -7.40 -9.75
C ALA A 93 -9.72 -7.28 -10.65
N SER A 94 -8.60 -7.93 -10.29
CA SER A 94 -7.29 -7.76 -10.95
C SER A 94 -7.13 -8.57 -12.25
N ALA A 95 -8.23 -8.97 -12.91
CA ALA A 95 -8.22 -9.82 -14.12
C ALA A 95 -7.42 -9.23 -15.31
N GLN A 96 -7.04 -7.95 -15.23
CA GLN A 96 -6.31 -7.19 -16.23
C GLN A 96 -4.90 -6.76 -15.78
N TRP A 97 -4.37 -7.30 -14.67
CA TRP A 97 -3.05 -6.88 -14.20
C TRP A 97 -1.95 -7.20 -15.21
N PRO A 98 -0.93 -6.33 -15.33
CA PRO A 98 0.21 -6.59 -16.19
C PRO A 98 0.80 -7.94 -15.84
N ARG A 99 1.00 -8.81 -16.85
CA ARG A 99 1.83 -9.98 -16.63
C ARG A 99 3.22 -9.48 -16.34
N LEU A 100 3.78 -9.90 -15.20
CA LEU A 100 5.17 -9.63 -14.92
C LEU A 100 6.02 -10.22 -16.05
N PRO A 101 7.07 -9.52 -16.50
CA PRO A 101 8.05 -10.16 -17.37
C PRO A 101 8.54 -11.43 -16.67
N ALA A 102 8.74 -12.51 -17.43
CA ALA A 102 9.31 -13.74 -16.87
C ALA A 102 10.68 -13.40 -16.28
N GLY A 103 10.75 -13.22 -14.96
CA GLY A 103 11.97 -12.86 -14.25
C GLY A 103 12.84 -14.09 -14.08
N GLU A 104 14.11 -14.00 -14.46
CA GLU A 104 15.14 -14.96 -14.04
C GLU A 104 15.22 -14.94 -12.51
N SER A 105 14.98 -16.11 -11.90
CA SER A 105 15.10 -16.31 -10.47
C SER A 105 16.54 -16.04 -10.01
N LYS A 106 16.82 -14.82 -9.55
CA LYS A 106 17.95 -14.61 -8.63
C LYS A 106 17.54 -15.13 -7.26
N VAL A 107 17.71 -16.45 -7.08
CA VAL A 107 17.78 -17.04 -5.75
C VAL A 107 19.06 -16.51 -5.12
N ALA A 108 18.93 -15.52 -4.25
CA ALA A 108 20.02 -15.12 -3.37
C ALA A 108 20.34 -16.31 -2.47
N ARG A 109 21.59 -16.78 -2.55
CA ARG A 109 22.18 -17.77 -1.63
C ARG A 109 22.62 -17.09 -0.35
#